data_AF-A0A9D1Q8K0-F1
#
_entry.id   AF-A0A9D1Q8K0-F1
#
_cell.length_a   1.000
_cell.length_b   1.000
_cell.length_c   1.000
_cell.angle_alpha   90.00
_cell.angle_beta   90.00
_cell.angle_gamma   90.00
#
_symmetry.space_group_name_H-M   'P 1'
#
loop_
_entity.id
_entity.type
_entity.pdbx_description
1 polymer ?
#
loop_
_entity_poly.entity_id
_entity_poly.type
_entity_poly.pdbx_seq_one_letter_code
_entity_poly.pdbx_strand_id
1 'polypeptide(L)'
;APHCFYRKENVVVDFSMIPFNQDALRRMAGDGIIRNVCYNDDYVCRRVELQVDYPDGSKRFFVMTDNGMTIYRKEVIIREVYDKKSRNKEIRRLYHEEELTQMFLAKVFRLSQSRISGILNEDH
;
A
#
# COMPACT_ATOMS: atom_id res chain seq x y z
N ALA A 1 -7.38 -10.57 -10.88
CA ALA A 1 -6.04 -9.96 -11.10
C ALA A 1 -6.06 -8.59 -10.46
N PRO A 2 -5.03 -8.16 -9.71
CA PRO A 2 -5.05 -6.87 -9.04
C PRO A 2 -5.24 -5.76 -10.08
N HIS A 3 -6.34 -5.01 -9.95
CA HIS A 3 -6.62 -3.88 -10.83
C HIS A 3 -5.66 -2.74 -10.47
N CYS A 4 -4.56 -2.67 -11.22
CA CYS A 4 -3.54 -1.67 -11.03
C CYS A 4 -3.95 -0.36 -11.71
N PHE A 5 -4.38 0.62 -10.92
CA PHE A 5 -4.39 2.01 -11.37
C PHE A 5 -2.93 2.50 -11.51
N TYR A 6 -2.41 2.46 -12.73
CA TYR A 6 -1.11 3.02 -13.10
C TYR A 6 -1.35 4.43 -13.66
N ARG A 7 -0.84 5.48 -13.00
CA ARG A 7 -0.82 6.83 -13.58
C ARG A 7 0.42 7.60 -13.13
N LYS A 8 1.06 8.28 -14.10
CA LYS A 8 2.20 9.18 -13.90
C LYS A 8 1.82 10.32 -12.95
N GLU A 9 2.68 10.53 -11.95
CA GLU A 9 2.92 11.74 -11.16
C GLU A 9 1.76 12.37 -10.35
N ASN A 10 1.99 12.54 -9.05
CA ASN A 10 1.34 13.52 -8.14
C ASN A 10 -0.18 13.74 -8.20
N VAL A 11 -0.98 12.75 -8.61
CA VAL A 11 -2.44 12.84 -8.49
C VAL A 11 -2.88 12.30 -7.13
N VAL A 12 -3.60 13.13 -6.38
CA VAL A 12 -4.39 12.71 -5.21
C VAL A 12 -5.42 11.69 -5.67
N VAL A 13 -5.46 10.52 -5.03
CA VAL A 13 -6.46 9.49 -5.38
C VAL A 13 -7.80 9.91 -4.79
N ASP A 14 -8.79 10.14 -5.65
CA ASP A 14 -10.16 10.30 -5.20
C ASP A 14 -10.68 8.96 -4.68
N PHE A 15 -11.22 8.97 -3.44
CA PHE A 15 -11.86 7.83 -2.80
C PHE A 15 -12.88 7.13 -3.69
N SER A 16 -13.64 7.92 -4.47
CA SER A 16 -14.69 7.41 -5.35
C SER A 16 -14.19 6.42 -6.40
N MET A 17 -12.89 6.47 -6.73
CA MET A 17 -12.26 5.58 -7.70
C MET A 17 -11.75 4.27 -7.10
N ILE A 18 -11.74 4.15 -5.78
CA ILE A 18 -11.30 2.93 -5.09
C ILE A 18 -12.54 2.04 -4.90
N PRO A 19 -12.63 0.87 -5.55
CA PRO A 19 -13.79 -0.03 -5.44
C PRO A 19 -13.82 -0.78 -4.09
N PHE A 20 -13.86 -0.02 -3.00
CA PHE A 20 -13.92 -0.50 -1.62
C PHE A 20 -14.97 0.31 -0.86
N ASN A 21 -15.32 -0.11 0.36
CA ASN A 21 -16.27 0.61 1.19
C ASN A 21 -15.81 2.06 1.45
N GLN A 22 -16.55 3.01 0.88
CA GLN A 22 -16.21 4.43 0.86
C GLN A 22 -16.19 5.06 2.26
N ASP A 23 -17.16 4.70 3.10
CA ASP A 23 -17.22 5.21 4.47
C ASP A 23 -16.05 4.70 5.30
N ALA A 24 -15.68 3.44 5.13
CA ALA A 24 -14.52 2.86 5.81
C ALA A 24 -13.23 3.56 5.39
N LEU A 25 -13.04 3.82 4.09
CA LEU A 25 -11.88 4.56 3.59
C LEU A 25 -11.82 5.98 4.16
N ARG A 26 -12.95 6.71 4.13
CA ARG A 26 -13.02 8.10 4.65
C ARG A 26 -12.74 8.16 6.15
N ARG A 27 -13.34 7.27 6.95
CA ARG A 27 -13.08 7.19 8.40
C ARG A 27 -11.63 6.82 8.70
N MET A 28 -11.03 5.96 7.89
CA MET A 28 -9.64 5.54 8.05
C MET A 28 -8.68 6.69 7.75
N ALA A 29 -8.88 7.38 6.63
CA ALA A 29 -8.00 8.45 6.16
C ALA A 29 -8.14 9.73 6.99
N GLY A 30 -9.34 10.04 7.49
CA GLY A 30 -9.59 11.27 8.24
C GLY A 30 -9.42 12.51 7.35
N ASP A 31 -8.57 13.44 7.80
CA ASP A 31 -8.14 14.63 7.07
C ASP A 31 -6.96 14.37 6.11
N GLY A 32 -6.42 13.14 6.11
CA GLY A 32 -5.31 12.73 5.27
C GLY A 32 -5.71 12.52 3.81
N ILE A 33 -4.71 12.63 2.93
CA ILE A 33 -4.85 12.51 1.49
C ILE A 33 -4.28 11.17 1.02
N ILE A 34 -5.06 10.37 0.28
CA ILE A 34 -4.56 9.11 -0.28
C ILE A 34 -3.58 9.42 -1.42
N ARG A 35 -2.32 9.03 -1.21
CA ARG A 35 -1.22 9.24 -2.15
C ARG A 35 -0.99 8.04 -3.06
N ASN A 36 -0.99 6.84 -2.48
CA ASN A 36 -0.83 5.59 -3.21
C ASN A 36 -1.93 4.62 -2.79
N VAL A 37 -2.47 3.89 -3.77
CA VAL A 37 -3.44 2.81 -3.55
C VAL A 37 -3.04 1.59 -4.37
N CYS A 38 -3.20 0.40 -3.79
CA CYS A 38 -3.29 -0.85 -4.51
C CYS A 38 -4.55 -1.58 -4.07
N TYR A 39 -5.40 -1.95 -5.03
CA TYR A 39 -6.63 -2.68 -4.77
C TYR A 39 -6.53 -4.07 -5.39
N ASN A 40 -6.86 -5.07 -4.59
CA ASN A 40 -7.01 -6.44 -5.05
C ASN A 40 -8.41 -6.93 -4.71
N ASP A 41 -9.11 -7.42 -5.73
CA ASP A 41 -10.35 -8.14 -5.60
C ASP A 41 -10.03 -9.60 -5.91
N ASP A 42 -9.92 -10.42 -4.88
CA ASP A 42 -9.93 -11.86 -5.04
C ASP A 42 -11.27 -12.42 -4.56
N TYR A 43 -11.59 -13.64 -5.01
CA TYR A 43 -12.87 -14.28 -4.69
C TYR A 43 -13.08 -14.53 -3.19
N VAL A 44 -12.05 -14.33 -2.35
CA VAL A 44 -12.08 -14.56 -0.91
C VAL A 44 -12.30 -13.25 -0.16
N CYS A 45 -11.62 -12.17 -0.56
CA CYS A 45 -11.71 -10.87 0.07
C CYS A 45 -11.32 -9.72 -0.87
N ARG A 46 -11.89 -8.56 -0.60
CA ARG A 46 -11.39 -7.30 -1.15
C ARG A 46 -10.30 -6.79 -0.23
N ARG A 47 -9.12 -6.50 -0.77
CA ARG A 47 -8.00 -5.94 -0.02
C ARG A 47 -7.55 -4.63 -0.66
N VAL A 48 -7.32 -3.62 0.18
CA VAL A 48 -6.78 -2.33 -0.26
C VAL A 48 -5.60 -1.93 0.60
N GLU A 49 -4.51 -1.52 -0.07
CA GLU A 49 -3.27 -1.04 0.52
C GLU A 49 -3.14 0.45 0.21
N LEU A 50 -2.93 1.26 1.25
CA LEU A 50 -3.06 2.70 1.19
C LEU A 50 -1.84 3.37 1.81
N GLN A 51 -1.33 4.39 1.14
CA GLN A 51 -0.48 5.40 1.76
C GLN A 51 -1.31 6.67 1.89
N VAL A 52 -1.39 7.20 3.10
CA VAL A 52 -2.09 8.44 3.44
C VAL A 52 -1.06 9.45 3.92
N ASP A 53 -1.01 10.60 3.25
CA ASP A 53 -0.17 11.73 3.63
C ASP A 53 -1.04 12.71 4.45
N TYR A 54 -0.59 13.06 5.66
CA TYR A 54 -1.33 13.93 6.59
C TYR A 54 -0.81 15.37 6.57
N PRO A 55 -1.61 16.36 6.99
CA PRO A 55 -1.21 17.77 7.01
C PRO A 55 0.01 18.08 7.90
N ASP A 56 0.27 17.25 8.91
CA ASP A 56 1.44 17.35 9.78
C ASP A 56 2.75 16.86 9.11
N GLY A 57 2.68 16.43 7.85
CA GLY A 57 3.78 15.88 7.09
C GLY A 57 4.05 14.40 7.35
N SER A 58 3.33 13.77 8.27
CA SER A 58 3.42 12.34 8.52
C SER A 58 2.81 11.53 7.38
N LYS A 59 3.32 10.32 7.20
CA LYS A 59 2.84 9.36 6.20
C LYS A 59 2.50 8.08 6.92
N ARG A 60 1.26 7.62 6.76
CA ARG A 60 0.79 6.39 7.39
C ARG A 60 0.35 5.42 6.32
N PHE A 61 0.57 4.14 6.58
CA PHE A 61 0.30 3.07 5.65
C PHE A 61 -0.73 2.15 6.24
N PHE A 62 -1.74 1.78 5.45
CA PHE A 62 -2.84 0.97 5.93
C PHE A 62 -3.12 -0.17 4.97
N VAL A 63 -3.54 -1.29 5.54
CA VAL A 63 -4.16 -2.40 4.84
C VAL A 63 -5.58 -2.51 5.36
N MET A 64 -6.55 -2.54 4.46
CA MET A 64 -7.93 -2.86 4.80
C MET A 64 -8.37 -4.10 4.02
N THR A 65 -9.04 -5.01 4.71
CA THR A 65 -9.53 -6.27 4.14
C THR A 65 -11.00 -6.42 4.47
N ASP A 66 -11.84 -6.50 3.44
CA ASP A 66 -13.26 -6.81 3.53
C ASP A 66 -13.48 -8.27 3.11
N ASN A 67 -13.85 -9.12 4.06
CA ASN A 67 -14.12 -10.54 3.83
C ASN A 67 -15.63 -10.85 3.67
N GLY A 68 -16.46 -9.83 3.44
CA GLY A 68 -17.91 -9.95 3.32
C GLY A 68 -18.68 -9.99 4.65
N MET A 69 -17.99 -10.26 5.78
CA MET A 69 -18.59 -10.20 7.12
C MET A 69 -18.11 -8.97 7.91
N THR A 70 -16.84 -8.59 7.75
CA THR A 70 -16.22 -7.50 8.51
C THR A 70 -15.10 -6.86 7.69
N ILE A 71 -14.92 -5.55 7.89
CA ILE A 71 -13.78 -4.82 7.37
C ILE A 71 -12.71 -4.75 8.45
N TYR A 72 -11.61 -5.47 8.25
CA TYR A 72 -10.41 -5.37 9.07
C TYR A 72 -9.55 -4.21 8.60
N ARG A 73 -8.93 -3.52 9.56
CA ARG A 73 -7.96 -2.44 9.30
C ARG A 73 -6.69 -2.76 10.08
N LYS A 74 -5.55 -2.64 9.41
CA LYS A 74 -4.22 -2.72 10.00
C LYS A 74 -3.41 -1.50 9.56
N GLU A 75 -2.78 -0.83 10.52
CA GLU A 75 -1.73 0.13 10.21
C GLU A 75 -0.40 -0.62 10.07
N VAL A 76 0.36 -0.28 9.03
CA VAL A 76 1.67 -0.85 8.74
C VAL A 76 2.71 0.22 9.01
N ILE A 77 3.63 -0.08 9.93
CA ILE A 77 4.75 0.81 10.22
C ILE A 77 5.87 0.52 9.22
N ILE A 78 6.34 1.56 8.53
CA ILE A 78 7.55 1.48 7.71
C ILE A 78 8.71 2.04 8.51
N ARG A 79 9.77 1.24 8.65
CA ARG A 79 10.98 1.65 9.38
C ARG A 79 11.79 2.65 8.55
N GLU A 80 12.52 3.53 9.23
CA GLU A 80 13.41 4.48 8.59
C GLU A 80 14.51 3.74 7.81
N VAL A 81 14.79 4.23 6.60
CA VAL A 81 15.79 3.66 5.69
C VAL A 81 16.73 4.77 5.24
N TYR A 82 18.03 4.54 5.39
CA TYR A 82 19.07 5.54 5.11
C TYR A 82 19.99 5.13 3.96
N ASP A 83 19.92 3.87 3.55
CA ASP A 83 20.80 3.30 2.53
C ASP A 83 20.09 2.18 1.74
N LYS A 84 20.75 1.72 0.67
CA LYS A 84 20.22 0.69 -0.22
C LYS A 84 19.96 -0.65 0.49
N LYS A 85 20.84 -1.03 1.43
CA LYS A 85 20.77 -2.30 2.17
C LYS A 85 19.63 -2.28 3.18
N SER A 86 19.52 -1.21 3.98
CA SER A 86 18.39 -1.02 4.91
C SER A 86 17.05 -0.96 4.17
N ARG A 87 16.98 -0.24 3.03
CA ARG A 87 15.78 -0.23 2.17
C ARG A 87 15.40 -1.62 1.66
N ASN A 88 16.35 -2.38 1.10
CA ASN A 88 16.06 -3.73 0.60
C ASN A 88 15.58 -4.67 1.71
N LYS A 89 16.20 -4.60 2.90
CA LYS A 89 15.76 -5.36 4.09
C LYS A 89 14.33 -5.00 4.49
N GLU A 90 14.00 -3.70 4.49
CA GLU A 90 12.65 -3.25 4.84
C GLU A 90 11.61 -3.66 3.79
N ILE A 91 11.93 -3.59 2.49
CA ILE A 91 11.06 -4.10 1.42
C ILE A 91 10.72 -5.58 1.64
N ARG A 92 11.70 -6.41 2.02
CA ARG A 92 11.49 -7.83 2.30
C ARG A 92 10.62 -8.05 3.53
N ARG A 93 10.89 -7.32 4.62
CA ARG A 93 10.07 -7.37 5.84
C ARG A 93 8.61 -7.03 5.52
N LEU A 94 8.38 -5.94 4.82
CA LEU A 94 7.04 -5.49 4.43
C LEU A 94 6.35 -6.50 3.50
N TYR A 95 7.09 -7.19 2.63
CA TYR A 95 6.53 -8.21 1.75
C TYR A 95 6.15 -9.50 2.50
N HIS A 96 7.03 -10.00 3.37
CA HIS A 96 6.85 -11.31 4.03
C HIS A 96 6.08 -11.24 5.35
N GLU A 97 6.27 -10.20 6.15
CA GLU A 97 5.66 -10.06 7.48
C GLU A 97 4.38 -9.22 7.45
N GLU A 98 4.33 -8.20 6.59
CA GLU A 98 3.16 -7.31 6.46
C GLU A 98 2.27 -7.67 5.25
N GLU A 99 2.72 -8.64 4.44
CA GLU A 99 2.01 -9.15 3.26
C GLU A 99 1.65 -8.04 2.25
N LEU A 100 2.48 -7.00 2.14
CA LEU A 100 2.25 -5.92 1.18
C LEU A 100 2.57 -6.39 -0.25
N THR A 101 1.72 -6.02 -1.19
CA THR A 101 1.94 -6.39 -2.60
C THR A 101 3.19 -5.73 -3.17
N GLN A 102 3.89 -6.44 -4.08
CA GLN A 102 5.05 -5.87 -4.77
C GLN A 102 4.71 -4.58 -5.53
N MET A 103 3.47 -4.46 -6.04
CA MET A 103 2.99 -3.27 -6.72
C MET A 103 2.87 -2.08 -5.78
N PHE A 104 2.37 -2.28 -4.57
CA PHE A 104 2.30 -1.21 -3.58
C PHE A 104 3.70 -0.82 -3.08
N LEU A 105 4.57 -1.79 -2.81
CA LEU A 105 5.96 -1.54 -2.45
C LEU A 105 6.71 -0.75 -3.53
N ALA A 106 6.49 -1.07 -4.80
CA ALA A 106 7.05 -0.32 -5.94
C ALA A 106 6.64 1.17 -5.88
N LYS A 107 5.36 1.46 -5.58
CA LYS A 107 4.85 2.83 -5.44
C LYS A 107 5.46 3.57 -4.26
N VAL A 108 5.50 2.93 -3.08
CA VAL A 108 6.01 3.53 -1.84
C VAL A 108 7.51 3.85 -1.95
N PHE A 109 8.31 2.90 -2.44
CA PHE A 109 9.77 3.06 -2.56
C PHE A 109 10.20 3.71 -3.88
N ARG A 110 9.26 4.10 -4.75
CA ARG A 110 9.52 4.69 -6.08
C ARG A 110 10.46 3.84 -6.92
N LEU A 111 10.22 2.53 -6.93
CA LEU A 111 10.95 1.55 -7.73
C LEU A 111 10.02 0.94 -8.79
N SER A 112 10.57 0.31 -9.81
CA SER A 112 9.77 -0.53 -10.70
C SER A 112 9.37 -1.82 -9.95
N GLN A 113 8.23 -2.41 -10.32
CA GLN A 113 7.85 -3.72 -9.78
C GLN A 113 8.91 -4.79 -10.09
N SER A 114 9.55 -4.73 -11.28
CA SER A 114 10.66 -5.64 -11.61
C SER A 114 11.84 -5.50 -10.67
N ARG A 115 12.14 -4.27 -10.19
CA ARG A 115 13.21 -4.04 -9.21
C ARG A 115 12.82 -4.58 -7.84
N ILE A 116 11.55 -4.47 -7.44
CA ILE A 116 11.03 -5.11 -6.22
C ILE A 116 11.20 -6.62 -6.32
N SER A 117 10.75 -7.24 -7.41
CA SER A 117 10.92 -8.69 -7.64
C SER A 117 12.39 -9.11 -7.55
N GLY A 118 13.30 -8.37 -8.17
CA GLY A 118 14.74 -8.61 -8.06
C GLY A 118 15.25 -8.57 -6.62
N ILE A 119 14.82 -7.59 -5.82
CA ILE A 119 15.21 -7.48 -4.40
C ILE A 119 14.73 -8.69 -3.59
N LEU A 120 13.53 -9.20 -3.88
CA LEU A 120 12.95 -10.36 -3.20
C LEU A 120 13.66 -11.66 -3.59
N ASN A 121 14.17 -11.76 -4.82
CA ASN A 121 14.91 -12.94 -5.30
C ASN A 121 16.41 -12.92 -4.98
N GLU A 122 17.00 -11.76 -4.63
CA GLU A 122 18.43 -11.60 -4.29
C GLU A 122 18.87 -12.41 -3.03
N ASP A 123 17.95 -13.00 -2.26
CA ASP A 123 18.24 -13.79 -1.04
C ASP A 123 18.01 -15.32 -1.23
N HIS A 124 17.87 -15.83 -2.46
CA HIS A 124 17.83 -17.25 -2.80
C HIS A 124 19.12 -17.77 -3.43
#